data_AF-K0IJR3-F1
#
_entry.id   AF-K0IJR3-F1
#
_cell.length_a   1.000
_cell.length_b   1.000
_cell.length_c   1.000
_cell.angle_alpha   90.00
_cell.angle_beta   90.00
_cell.angle_gamma   90.00
#
_symmetry.space_group_name_H-M   'P 1'
#
loop_
_entity.id
_entity.type
_entity.pdbx_description
1 polymer ?
#
loop_
_entity_poly.entity_id
_entity_poly.type
_entity_poly.pdbx_seq_one_letter_code
_entity_poly.pdbx_strand_id
1 'polypeptide(L)' 'MIGRRVENMNGIYILGFALCWAATAGGVYVGVAVYPWAYPLPSGIYALSVLTVIEALGFFFIMKIAHEKPARA' A
#
# COMPACT_ATOMS: atom_id res chain seq x y z
N MET A 1 4.76 -13.02 21.80
CA MET A 1 4.82 -14.15 20.84
C MET A 1 6.11 -14.07 20.02
N ILE A 2 7.26 -14.11 20.68
CA ILE A 2 8.58 -14.14 20.05
C ILE A 2 8.96 -15.62 19.88
N GLY A 3 9.20 -16.06 18.65
CA GLY A 3 9.75 -17.40 18.36
C GLY A 3 8.90 -18.34 17.49
N ARG A 4 7.60 -18.10 17.32
CA ARG A 4 6.80 -18.82 16.30
C ARG A 4 6.73 -17.92 15.07
N ARG A 5 7.36 -18.31 13.95
CA ARG A 5 7.08 -17.64 12.67
C ARG A 5 5.57 -17.64 12.50
N VAL A 6 5.02 -16.48 12.19
CA VAL A 6 3.62 -16.38 11.83
C VAL A 6 3.51 -17.00 10.43
N GLU A 7 3.43 -18.32 10.39
CA GLU A 7 3.33 -19.09 9.16
C GLU A 7 2.11 -18.56 8.40
N ASN A 8 2.34 -18.09 7.16
CA ASN A 8 1.31 -17.69 6.21
C ASN A 8 0.66 -16.29 6.39
N MET A 9 1.41 -15.24 6.75
CA MET A 9 0.88 -13.84 6.76
C MET A 9 0.78 -13.17 5.38
N ASN A 10 1.26 -13.81 4.30
CA ASN A 10 1.28 -13.24 2.95
C ASN A 10 -0.10 -12.75 2.48
N GLY A 11 -1.15 -13.53 2.75
CA GLY A 11 -2.52 -13.14 2.40
C GLY A 11 -2.97 -11.86 3.10
N ILE A 12 -2.57 -11.66 4.36
CA ILE A 12 -2.89 -10.45 5.12
C ILE A 12 -2.13 -9.24 4.56
N TYR A 13 -0.86 -9.41 4.18
CA TYR A 13 -0.09 -8.32 3.57
C TYR A 13 -0.64 -7.90 2.21
N ILE A 14 -1.03 -8.86 1.36
CA ILE A 14 -1.64 -8.59 0.06
C ILE A 14 -2.99 -7.89 0.24
N LEU A 15 -3.83 -8.39 1.15
CA LEU A 15 -5.12 -7.79 1.45
C LEU A 15 -4.95 -6.36 2.00
N GLY A 16 -4.00 -6.17 2.92
CA GLY A 16 -3.67 -4.86 3.48
C GLY A 16 -3.21 -3.87 2.41
N PHE A 17 -2.35 -4.31 1.48
CA PHE A 17 -1.94 -3.48 0.35
C PHE A 17 -3.12 -3.11 -0.56
N ALA A 18 -3.98 -4.07 -0.90
CA ALA A 18 -5.16 -3.81 -1.74
C ALA A 18 -6.13 -2.81 -1.08
N LEU A 19 -6.35 -2.92 0.23
CA LEU A 19 -7.19 -1.99 0.99
C LEU A 19 -6.55 -0.60 1.10
N CYS A 20 -5.23 -0.53 1.30
CA CYS A 20 -4.49 0.73 1.31
C CYS A 20 -4.62 1.46 -0.03
N TRP A 21 -4.39 0.73 -1.13
CA TRP A 21 -4.51 1.27 -2.47
C TRP A 21 -5.94 1.72 -2.79
N ALA A 22 -6.94 0.93 -2.38
CA ALA A 22 -8.35 1.30 -2.55
C ALA A 22 -8.72 2.59 -1.79
N ALA A 23 -8.18 2.77 -0.58
CA ALA A 23 -8.37 4.00 0.20
C ALA A 23 -7.72 5.20 -0.50
N THR A 24 -6.52 5.04 -1.05
CA THR A 24 -5.82 6.07 -1.83
C THR A 24 -6.59 6.44 -3.09
N ALA A 25 -7.02 5.45 -3.89
CA ALA A 25 -7.85 5.68 -5.07
C ALA A 25 -9.18 6.36 -4.72
N GLY A 26 -9.81 5.97 -3.61
CA GLY A 26 -11.01 6.60 -3.09
C GLY A 26 -10.80 8.06 -2.69
N GLY A 27 -9.69 8.37 -2.00
CA GLY A 27 -9.33 9.75 -1.64
C GLY A 27 -9.10 10.63 -2.86
N VAL A 28 -8.38 10.12 -3.86
CA VAL A 28 -8.18 10.81 -5.15
C VAL A 28 -9.51 11.02 -5.87
N TYR A 29 -10.37 9.99 -5.89
CA TYR A 29 -11.70 10.09 -6.48
C TYR A 29 -12.53 11.20 -5.81
N VAL A 30 -12.55 11.26 -4.47
CA VAL A 30 -13.25 12.33 -3.74
C VAL A 30 -12.66 13.70 -4.09
N GLY A 31 -11.34 13.83 -4.14
CA GLY A 31 -10.68 15.09 -4.53
C GLY A 31 -11.12 15.56 -5.91
N VAL A 32 -11.10 14.69 -6.90
CA VAL A 32 -11.42 15.03 -8.30
C VAL A 32 -12.92 15.17 -8.53
N ALA A 33 -13.75 14.31 -7.94
CA ALA A 33 -15.19 14.27 -8.20
C ALA A 33 -15.98 15.26 -7.34
N VAL A 34 -15.58 15.46 -6.08
CA VAL A 34 -16.30 16.32 -5.13
C VAL A 34 -15.69 17.73 -5.06
N TYR A 35 -14.37 17.85 -5.22
CA TYR A 35 -13.64 19.11 -5.10
C TYR A 35 -12.81 19.48 -6.36
N PRO A 36 -13.37 19.41 -7.59
CA PRO A 36 -12.62 19.59 -8.83
C PRO A 36 -11.95 20.97 -8.97
N TRP A 37 -12.47 21.99 -8.29
CA TRP A 37 -11.90 23.34 -8.29
C TRP A 37 -10.57 23.44 -7.53
N ALA A 38 -10.34 22.53 -6.58
CA ALA A 38 -9.10 22.45 -5.81
C ALA A 38 -8.17 21.36 -6.38
N TYR A 39 -8.72 20.27 -6.91
CA TYR A 39 -7.97 19.11 -7.39
C TYR A 39 -8.38 18.70 -8.81
N PRO A 40 -7.80 19.33 -9.85
CA PRO A 40 -8.08 18.97 -11.23
C PRO A 40 -7.58 17.56 -11.57
N LEU A 41 -8.26 16.88 -12.51
CA LEU A 41 -7.98 15.47 -12.86
C LEU A 41 -6.49 15.14 -13.11
N PRO A 42 -5.69 15.96 -13.83
CA PRO A 42 -4.26 15.68 -14.00
C PRO A 42 -3.50 15.61 -12.69
N SER A 43 -3.84 16.48 -11.72
CA SER A 43 -3.22 16.47 -10.39
C SER A 43 -3.63 15.24 -9.58
N GLY A 44 -4.88 14.78 -9.74
CA GLY A 44 -5.36 13.55 -9.11
C GLY A 44 -4.65 12.29 -9.65
N ILE A 45 -4.48 12.19 -10.96
CA ILE A 45 -3.74 11.07 -11.59
C ILE A 45 -2.27 11.09 -11.14
N TYR A 46 -1.65 12.26 -11.09
CA TYR A 46 -0.29 12.41 -10.56
C TYR A 46 -0.20 11.93 -9.11
N ALA A 47 -1.08 12.40 -8.22
CA ALA A 47 -1.12 11.98 -6.82
C ALA A 47 -1.32 10.46 -6.68
N LEU A 48 -2.26 9.87 -7.43
CA LEU A 48 -2.50 8.42 -7.42
C LEU A 48 -1.26 7.65 -7.85
N SER A 49 -0.57 8.09 -8.91
CA SER A 49 0.64 7.42 -9.40
C SER A 49 1.76 7.45 -8.37
N VAL A 50 2.02 8.60 -7.75
CA VAL A 50 3.09 8.77 -6.76
C VAL A 50 2.79 7.95 -5.50
N LEU A 51 1.56 8.00 -5.00
CA LEU A 51 1.16 7.24 -3.82
C LEU A 51 1.20 5.72 -4.09
N THR A 52 0.81 5.28 -5.29
CA THR A 52 0.93 3.86 -5.69
C THR A 52 2.38 3.40 -5.65
N VAL A 53 3.35 4.22 -6.11
CA VAL A 53 4.78 3.88 -6.04
C VAL A 53 5.23 3.74 -4.59
N ILE A 54 4.85 4.67 -3.72
CA ILE A 54 5.21 4.65 -2.29
C ILE A 54 4.65 3.38 -1.62
N GLU A 55 3.37 3.09 -1.84
CA GLU A 55 2.71 1.90 -1.29
C GLU A 55 3.35 0.61 -1.81
N ALA A 56 3.67 0.54 -3.10
CA ALA A 56 4.28 -0.63 -3.72
C ALA A 56 5.69 -0.91 -3.16
N LEU A 57 6.49 0.14 -2.93
CA LEU A 57 7.79 0.03 -2.27
C LEU A 57 7.65 -0.49 -0.83
N GLY A 58 6.68 0.04 -0.08
CA GLY A 58 6.37 -0.43 1.26
C GLY A 58 5.95 -1.90 1.29
N PHE A 59 5.05 -2.29 0.39
CA PHE A 59 4.61 -3.67 0.25
C PHE A 59 5.76 -4.62 -0.12
N PHE A 60 6.60 -4.24 -1.07
CA PHE A 60 7.77 -5.03 -1.46
C PHE A 60 8.73 -5.23 -0.28
N PHE A 61 8.96 -4.19 0.53
CA PHE A 61 9.81 -4.26 1.70
C PHE A 61 9.24 -5.17 2.81
N ILE A 62 7.93 -5.06 3.08
CA ILE A 62 7.21 -5.93 4.02
C ILE A 62 7.32 -7.39 3.57
N MET A 63 7.04 -7.66 2.29
CA MET A 63 7.15 -9.00 1.72
C MET A 63 8.58 -9.53 1.81
N LYS A 64 9.59 -8.71 1.53
CA LYS A 64 10.99 -9.09 1.67
C LYS A 64 11.31 -9.49 3.11
N ILE A 65 11.04 -8.63 4.09
CA ILE A 65 11.36 -8.88 5.50
C ILE A 65 10.61 -10.11 6.03
N ALA A 66 9.33 -10.26 5.69
CA ALA A 66 8.51 -11.37 6.14
C ALA A 66 9.05 -12.74 5.68
N HIS A 67 9.77 -12.78 4.55
CA HIS A 67 10.38 -14.00 4.01
C HIS A 67 11.85 -14.20 4.43
N GLU A 68 12.49 -13.23 5.08
CA GLU A 68 13.87 -13.39 5.53
C GLU A 68 13.98 -14.49 6.61
N LYS A 69 15.02 -15.33 6.51
CA LYS A 69 15.37 -16.27 7.57
C LYS A 69 16.07 -15.48 8.69
N PRO A 70 15.78 -15.75 9.97
CA PRO A 70 16.53 -15.14 11.06
C PRO A 70 18.02 -15.45 10.92
N ALA A 71 18.88 -14.46 11.18
CA ALA A 71 20.32 -14.53 10.96
C ALA A 71 21.06 -15.60 11.81
N ARG A 72 20.37 -16.24 12.76
CA ARG A 72 20.84 -17.41 13.50
C ARG A 72 19.73 -18.45 13.54
N ALA A 73 19.98 -19.57 12.85
CA ALA A 73 19.34 -20.86 13.09
C ALA A 73 20.35 -21.74 13.82
#